data_AF-R8VY31-F1
#
_entry.id   AF-R8VY31-F1
#
_cell.length_a   1.000
_cell.length_b   1.000
_cell.length_c   1.000
_cell.angle_alpha   90.00
_cell.angle_beta   90.00
_cell.angle_gamma   90.00
#
_symmetry.space_group_name_H-M   'P 1'
#
loop_
_entity.id
_entity.type
_entity.pdbx_description
1 polymer ?
#
loop_
_entity_poly.entity_id
_entity_poly.type
_entity_poly.pdbx_seq_one_letter_code
_entity_poly.pdbx_strand_id
1 'polypeptide(L)'
;MMDERERRDIMLRAIRRYGEAAQIDMAVEEMAELTKALCKVKRATPGATTTAAIVNVIEEIADVQIMLDQLRLIFARSTDEVEEDKLRRLLGRLNSYAESNLHDWLNKQPEPGIWCRTVGSGAQPREGGAPDE
;
A
#
# COMPACT_ATOMS: atom_id res chain seq x y z
N MET A 1 -17.22 11.49 -19.00
CA MET A 1 -16.07 10.59 -18.84
C MET A 1 -15.61 10.16 -20.21
N MET A 2 -14.30 10.06 -20.41
CA MET A 2 -13.68 9.51 -21.61
C MET A 2 -14.15 8.07 -21.82
N ASP A 3 -14.46 7.66 -23.05
CA ASP A 3 -14.88 6.27 -23.33
C ASP A 3 -13.67 5.34 -23.54
N GLU A 4 -13.90 4.02 -23.52
CA GLU A 4 -12.85 3.01 -23.64
C GLU A 4 -12.11 3.06 -25.00
N ARG A 5 -12.79 3.45 -26.08
CA ARG A 5 -12.18 3.51 -27.42
C ARG A 5 -11.23 4.69 -27.51
N GLU A 6 -11.68 5.86 -27.05
CA GLU A 6 -10.87 7.06 -26.99
C GLU A 6 -9.64 6.82 -26.12
N ARG A 7 -9.83 6.20 -24.95
CA ARG A 7 -8.72 5.84 -24.05
C ARG A 7 -7.72 4.91 -24.72
N ARG A 8 -8.21 3.87 -25.41
CA ARG A 8 -7.36 2.92 -26.15
C ARG A 8 -6.59 3.61 -27.28
N ASP A 9 -7.20 4.54 -28.02
CA ASP A 9 -6.53 5.27 -29.09
C ASP A 9 -5.35 6.08 -28.57
N ILE A 10 -5.52 6.80 -27.45
CA ILE A 10 -4.42 7.54 -26.81
C ILE A 10 -3.26 6.60 -26.45
N MET A 11 -3.54 5.45 -25.85
CA MET A 11 -2.49 4.49 -25.47
C MET A 11 -1.77 3.93 -26.70
N LEU A 12 -2.50 3.58 -27.76
CA LEU A 12 -1.89 3.11 -29.02
C LEU A 12 -1.02 4.20 -29.67
N ARG A 13 -1.43 5.46 -29.60
CA ARG A 13 -0.64 6.59 -30.10
C ARG A 13 0.64 6.79 -29.29
N ALA A 14 0.57 6.66 -27.96
CA ALA A 14 1.74 6.74 -27.09
C ALA A 14 2.76 5.63 -27.43
N ILE A 15 2.31 4.37 -27.53
CA ILE A 15 3.16 3.23 -27.91
C ILE A 15 3.80 3.46 -29.28
N ARG A 16 3.03 3.91 -30.29
CA ARG A 16 3.57 4.20 -31.63
C ARG A 16 4.59 5.35 -31.64
N ARG A 17 4.39 6.36 -30.79
CA ARG A 17 5.21 7.58 -30.77
C ARG A 17 6.52 7.39 -30.02
N TYR A 18 6.50 6.64 -28.93
CA TYR A 18 7.62 6.51 -27.99
C TYR A 18 8.27 5.11 -28.00
N GLY A 19 7.56 4.09 -28.47
CA GLY A 19 8.03 2.71 -28.55
C GLY A 19 7.73 1.89 -27.29
N GLU A 20 7.62 0.58 -27.45
CA GLU A 20 7.25 -0.35 -26.38
C GLU A 20 8.23 -0.33 -25.21
N ALA A 21 9.54 -0.34 -25.49
CA ALA A 21 10.58 -0.30 -24.45
C ALA A 21 10.44 0.93 -23.55
N ALA A 22 10.22 2.11 -24.14
CA ALA A 22 10.04 3.34 -23.37
C ALA A 22 8.76 3.32 -22.51
N GLN A 23 7.70 2.65 -22.96
CA GLN A 23 6.48 2.50 -22.13
C GLN A 23 6.69 1.47 -21.01
N ILE A 24 7.50 0.44 -21.22
CA ILE A 24 7.89 -0.49 -20.14
C ILE A 24 8.72 0.24 -19.09
N ASP A 25 9.69 1.06 -19.51
CA ASP A 25 10.50 1.87 -18.60
C ASP A 25 9.64 2.85 -17.80
N MET A 26 8.68 3.53 -18.47
CA MET A 26 7.71 4.39 -17.80
C MET A 26 6.88 3.63 -16.76
N ALA A 27 6.40 2.43 -17.09
CA ALA A 27 5.66 1.61 -16.13
C ALA A 27 6.49 1.26 -14.87
N VAL A 28 7.79 1.05 -15.02
CA VAL A 28 8.70 0.83 -13.88
C VAL A 28 8.84 2.09 -13.03
N GLU A 29 8.98 3.26 -13.67
CA GLU A 29 9.07 4.55 -12.99
C GLU A 29 7.79 4.86 -12.18
N GLU A 30 6.61 4.72 -12.77
CA GLU A 30 5.34 5.00 -12.08
C GLU A 30 5.09 4.02 -10.91
N MET A 31 5.46 2.75 -11.06
CA MET A 31 5.41 1.80 -9.94
C MET A 31 6.35 2.20 -8.79
N ALA A 32 7.49 2.81 -9.09
CA ALA A 32 8.43 3.29 -8.08
C ALA A 32 7.90 4.56 -7.37
N GLU A 33 7.29 5.49 -8.09
CA GLU A 33 6.64 6.67 -7.50
C GLU A 33 5.43 6.29 -6.64
N LEU A 34 4.57 5.35 -7.07
CA LEU A 34 3.50 4.81 -6.22
C LEU A 34 4.06 4.18 -4.94
N THR A 35 5.14 3.39 -5.05
CA THR A 35 5.81 2.80 -3.89
C THR A 35 6.28 3.87 -2.90
N LYS A 36 6.88 4.95 -3.41
CA LYS A 36 7.36 6.08 -2.62
C LYS A 36 6.20 6.87 -1.99
N ALA A 37 5.10 7.09 -2.70
CA ALA A 37 3.91 7.76 -2.19
C ALA A 37 3.28 6.97 -1.03
N LEU A 38 3.15 5.65 -1.17
CA LEU A 38 2.69 4.76 -0.08
C LEU A 38 3.63 4.82 1.13
N CYS A 39 4.95 4.88 0.92
CA CYS A 39 5.91 5.05 2.00
C CYS A 39 5.75 6.39 2.74
N LYS A 40 5.37 7.47 2.05
CA LYS A 40 5.08 8.77 2.69
C LYS A 40 3.83 8.67 3.56
N VAL A 41 2.75 8.05 3.07
CA VAL A 41 1.51 7.84 3.85
C VAL A 41 1.79 7.09 5.14
N LYS A 42 2.58 6.00 5.09
CA LYS A 42 2.95 5.22 6.28
C LYS A 42 3.70 6.02 7.37
N ARG A 43 4.37 7.11 6.99
CA ARG A 43 5.12 7.98 7.91
C ARG A 43 4.39 9.27 8.27
N ALA A 44 3.26 9.55 7.64
CA ALA A 44 2.54 10.80 7.84
C ALA A 44 1.93 10.86 9.24
N THR A 45 2.11 12.00 9.91
CA THR A 45 1.43 12.29 11.18
C THR A 45 0.04 12.86 10.91
N PRO A 46 -0.98 12.54 11.74
CA PRO A 46 -2.34 13.02 11.53
C PRO A 46 -2.41 14.53 11.30
N GLY A 47 -3.13 14.96 10.26
CA GLY A 47 -3.33 16.37 9.90
C GLY A 47 -3.05 16.65 8.42
N ALA A 48 -2.69 17.89 8.10
CA ALA A 48 -2.49 18.34 6.71
C ALA A 48 -1.47 17.50 5.92
N THR A 49 -0.45 16.96 6.59
CA THR A 49 0.55 16.07 5.95
C THR A 49 -0.05 14.74 5.50
N THR A 50 -1.05 14.21 6.22
CA THR A 50 -1.76 12.98 5.81
C THR A 50 -2.63 13.23 4.58
N THR A 51 -3.35 14.35 4.53
CA THR A 51 -4.19 14.69 3.37
C THR A 51 -3.37 14.83 2.09
N ALA A 52 -2.25 15.55 2.15
CA ALA A 52 -1.36 15.71 0.99
C ALA A 52 -0.75 14.37 0.54
N ALA A 53 -0.36 13.51 1.49
CA ALA A 53 0.17 12.20 1.16
C ALA A 53 -0.87 11.28 0.49
N ILE A 54 -2.14 11.37 0.90
CA ILE A 54 -3.24 10.62 0.27
C ILE A 54 -3.49 11.12 -1.15
N VAL A 55 -3.52 12.44 -1.38
CA VAL A 55 -3.69 13.02 -2.74
C VAL A 55 -2.59 12.52 -3.67
N ASN A 56 -1.33 12.57 -3.23
CA ASN A 56 -0.21 12.04 -4.01
C ASN A 56 -0.43 10.56 -4.35
N VAL A 57 -0.90 9.71 -3.42
CA VAL A 57 -1.17 8.30 -3.71
C VAL A 57 -2.26 8.13 -4.77
N ILE A 58 -3.30 8.95 -4.76
CA ILE A 58 -4.38 8.89 -5.76
C ILE A 58 -3.83 9.21 -7.16
N GLU A 59 -2.97 10.23 -7.27
CA GLU A 59 -2.28 10.56 -8.52
C GLU A 59 -1.46 9.38 -9.03
N GLU A 60 -0.55 8.84 -8.20
CA GLU A 60 0.29 7.71 -8.63
C GLU A 60 -0.51 6.43 -8.95
N ILE A 61 -1.67 6.22 -8.31
CA ILE A 61 -2.57 5.11 -8.67
C ILE A 61 -3.11 5.30 -10.08
N ALA A 62 -3.50 6.52 -10.45
CA ALA A 62 -4.00 6.82 -11.78
C ALA A 62 -2.91 6.63 -12.84
N ASP A 63 -1.68 7.06 -12.54
CA ASP A 63 -0.53 6.89 -13.43
C ASP A 63 -0.20 5.41 -13.64
N VAL A 64 -0.16 4.62 -12.56
CA VAL A 64 0.02 3.16 -12.65
C VAL A 64 -1.13 2.48 -13.41
N GLN A 65 -2.39 2.90 -13.25
CA GLN A 65 -3.51 2.36 -14.03
C GLN A 65 -3.34 2.60 -15.53
N ILE A 66 -2.89 3.80 -15.92
CA ILE A 66 -2.58 4.14 -17.31
C ILE A 66 -1.46 3.25 -17.84
N MET A 67 -0.39 3.07 -17.07
CA MET A 67 0.73 2.20 -17.45
C MET A 67 0.33 0.73 -17.60
N LEU A 68 -0.48 0.18 -16.69
CA LEU A 68 -0.97 -1.19 -16.79
C LEU A 68 -1.76 -1.43 -18.07
N ASP A 69 -2.53 -0.44 -18.53
CA ASP A 69 -3.27 -0.56 -19.78
C ASP A 69 -2.40 -0.47 -21.03
N GLN A 70 -1.34 0.33 -21.01
CA GLN A 70 -0.32 0.27 -22.06
C GLN A 70 0.38 -1.09 -22.10
N LEU A 71 0.72 -1.66 -20.95
CA LEU A 71 1.33 -3.00 -20.89
C LEU A 71 0.39 -4.09 -21.42
N ARG A 72 -0.92 -4.02 -21.14
CA ARG A 72 -1.91 -4.94 -21.73
C ARG A 72 -1.93 -4.88 -23.26
N LEU A 73 -1.78 -3.69 -23.84
CA LEU A 73 -1.68 -3.49 -25.28
C LEU A 73 -0.37 -4.03 -25.86
N ILE A 74 0.76 -3.75 -25.21
CA ILE A 74 2.10 -4.20 -25.64
C ILE A 74 2.18 -5.72 -25.64
N PHE A 75 1.74 -6.37 -24.57
CA PHE A 75 1.78 -7.83 -24.47
C PHE A 75 0.60 -8.52 -25.16
N ALA A 76 -0.36 -7.76 -25.70
CA ALA A 76 -1.58 -8.25 -26.33
C ALA A 76 -2.34 -9.30 -25.49
N ARG A 77 -2.40 -9.11 -24.17
CA ARG A 77 -3.06 -10.05 -23.24
C ARG A 77 -4.19 -9.36 -22.48
N SER A 78 -5.36 -10.01 -22.43
CA SER A 78 -6.31 -9.76 -21.36
C SER A 78 -5.74 -10.31 -20.05
N THR A 79 -6.02 -9.61 -18.94
CA THR A 79 -5.68 -10.06 -17.59
C THR A 79 -6.85 -10.73 -16.89
N ASP A 80 -8.04 -10.77 -17.48
CA ASP A 80 -9.30 -11.03 -16.78
C ASP A 80 -9.33 -12.42 -16.13
N GLU A 81 -9.02 -13.47 -16.88
CA GLU A 81 -8.98 -14.85 -16.35
C GLU A 81 -7.93 -15.00 -15.24
N VAL A 82 -6.75 -14.41 -15.44
CA VAL A 82 -5.64 -14.46 -14.47
C VAL A 82 -5.98 -13.67 -13.20
N GLU A 83 -6.66 -12.54 -13.35
CA GLU A 83 -7.15 -11.71 -12.26
C GLU A 83 -8.22 -12.43 -11.46
N GLU A 84 -9.21 -13.03 -12.13
CA GLU A 84 -10.27 -13.80 -11.50
C GLU A 84 -9.70 -14.96 -10.68
N ASP A 85 -8.75 -15.71 -11.22
CA ASP A 85 -8.07 -16.78 -10.50
C ASP A 85 -7.27 -16.28 -9.29
N LYS A 86 -6.62 -15.12 -9.40
CA LYS A 86 -5.93 -14.50 -8.26
C LYS A 86 -6.92 -14.07 -7.17
N LEU A 87 -8.07 -13.52 -7.54
CA LEU A 87 -9.14 -13.13 -6.62
C LEU A 87 -9.77 -14.35 -5.93
N ARG A 88 -10.06 -15.43 -6.67
CA ARG A 88 -10.52 -16.71 -6.09
C ARG A 88 -9.53 -17.25 -5.07
N ARG A 89 -8.22 -17.20 -5.36
CA ARG A 89 -7.18 -17.62 -4.40
C ARG A 89 -7.12 -16.71 -3.16
N LEU A 90 -7.33 -15.40 -3.32
CA LEU A 90 -7.41 -14.47 -2.19
C LEU A 90 -8.63 -14.76 -1.31
N LEU A 91 -9.80 -14.97 -1.92
CA LEU A 91 -11.03 -15.35 -1.22
C LEU A 91 -10.85 -16.65 -0.45
N GLY A 92 -10.23 -17.66 -1.07
CA GLY A 92 -9.88 -18.92 -0.41
C GLY A 92 -9.02 -18.71 0.84
N ARG A 93 -8.01 -17.82 0.79
CA ARG A 93 -7.20 -17.48 1.96
C ARG A 93 -8.01 -16.80 3.06
N LEU A 94 -8.87 -15.84 2.72
CA LEU A 94 -9.71 -15.14 3.69
C LEU A 94 -10.69 -16.09 4.41
N ASN A 95 -11.35 -16.97 3.66
CA ASN A 95 -12.28 -17.95 4.23
C ASN A 95 -11.51 -19.01 5.04
N SER A 96 -10.38 -19.49 4.54
CA SER A 96 -9.53 -20.43 5.31
C SER A 96 -8.96 -19.80 6.58
N TYR A 97 -8.69 -18.49 6.58
CA TYR A 97 -8.25 -17.76 7.77
C TYR A 97 -9.39 -17.60 8.77
N ALA A 98 -10.56 -17.11 8.33
CA ALA A 98 -11.76 -16.99 9.16
C ALA A 98 -12.20 -18.33 9.78
N GLU A 99 -11.98 -19.43 9.07
CA GLU A 99 -12.26 -20.81 9.52
C GLU A 99 -11.06 -21.49 10.18
N SER A 100 -9.91 -20.82 10.32
CA SER A 100 -8.71 -21.42 10.92
C SER A 100 -8.72 -21.34 12.45
N ASN A 101 -8.20 -22.38 13.09
CA ASN A 101 -7.87 -22.37 14.52
C ASN A 101 -6.91 -21.23 14.92
N LEU A 102 -6.17 -20.65 13.96
CA LEU A 102 -5.27 -19.52 14.18
C LEU A 102 -6.05 -18.20 14.34
N HIS A 103 -7.14 -17.99 13.60
CA HIS A 103 -8.06 -16.86 13.81
C HIS A 103 -8.71 -16.94 15.20
N ASP A 104 -9.17 -18.13 15.61
CA ASP A 104 -9.67 -18.36 16.96
C ASP A 104 -8.59 -18.15 18.03
N TRP A 105 -7.34 -18.53 17.76
CA TRP A 105 -6.21 -18.33 18.67
C TRP A 105 -5.79 -16.87 18.80
N LEU A 106 -5.78 -16.10 17.70
CA LEU A 106 -5.44 -14.67 17.69
C LEU A 106 -6.55 -13.78 18.25
N ASN A 107 -7.82 -14.18 18.08
CA ASN A 107 -8.98 -13.43 18.60
C ASN A 107 -9.43 -13.87 20.00
N LYS A 108 -8.87 -14.95 20.55
CA LYS A 108 -8.91 -15.20 21.99
C LYS A 108 -8.12 -14.08 22.67
N GLN A 109 -8.83 -13.20 23.35
CA GLN A 109 -8.23 -12.15 24.19
C GLN A 109 -7.20 -12.80 25.12
N PRO A 110 -5.96 -12.29 25.21
CA PRO A 110 -5.12 -12.64 26.33
C PRO A 110 -5.80 -12.08 27.60
N GLU A 111 -6.01 -12.94 28.60
CA GLU A 111 -6.44 -12.52 29.95
C GLU A 111 -5.59 -11.30 30.38
N PRO A 112 -6.21 -10.21 30.86
CA PRO A 112 -5.53 -8.95 31.06
C PRO A 112 -4.60 -9.07 32.27
N GLY A 113 -3.35 -9.46 32.05
CA GLY A 113 -2.50 -9.78 33.19
C GLY A 113 -0.99 -9.73 33.06
N ILE A 114 -0.37 -9.49 31.90
CA ILE A 114 1.11 -9.56 31.84
C ILE A 114 1.82 -8.48 30.99
N TRP A 115 1.15 -7.76 30.07
CA TRP A 115 1.85 -6.82 29.17
C TRP A 115 1.80 -5.32 29.55
N CYS A 116 1.46 -4.99 30.81
CA CYS A 116 1.61 -3.63 31.35
C CYS A 116 2.78 -3.53 32.35
N ARG A 117 4.00 -3.59 31.81
CA ARG A 117 5.27 -3.13 32.42
C ARG A 117 6.31 -3.32 31.29
N THR A 118 6.93 -2.32 30.69
CA THR A 118 7.50 -1.07 31.20
C THR A 118 7.85 -0.18 30.01
N VAL A 119 7.34 1.04 29.94
CA VAL A 119 8.05 2.16 29.31
C VAL A 119 7.82 3.42 30.15
N GLY A 120 8.86 3.73 30.94
CA GLY A 120 9.27 5.06 31.43
C GLY A 120 8.21 6.07 31.86
N SER A 121 7.78 5.99 33.11
CA SER A 121 7.34 7.17 33.86
C SER A 121 8.11 7.23 35.18
N GLY A 122 8.89 8.30 35.37
CA GLY A 122 9.43 8.67 36.69
C GLY A 122 10.95 8.76 36.79
N ALA A 123 11.59 9.63 36.01
CA ALA A 123 12.77 10.32 36.54
C ALA A 123 12.25 11.45 37.44
N GLN A 124 12.30 11.24 38.76
CA GLN A 124 12.05 12.28 39.76
C GLN A 124 13.34 12.53 40.56
N PRO A 125 13.63 13.78 40.94
CA PRO A 125 14.93 14.18 41.46
C PRO A 125 15.09 13.75 42.92
N ARG A 126 16.32 13.34 43.30
CA ARG A 126 16.69 13.08 44.68
C ARG A 126 17.09 14.40 45.35
N GLU A 127 16.29 14.87 46.30
CA GLU A 127 16.68 15.88 47.30
C GLU A 127 16.51 15.33 48.73
N GLY A 128 17.45 15.72 49.61
CA GLY A 128 17.49 15.53 51.08
C GLY A 128 18.32 14.31 51.51
N GLY A 129 19.52 14.41 52.13
CA GLY A 129 19.95 15.23 53.28
C GLY A 129 19.66 14.43 54.57
N ALA A 130 20.61 13.96 55.39
CA ALA A 130 21.54 14.67 56.30
C ALA A 130 22.23 13.58 57.22
N PRO A 131 22.91 13.88 58.34
CA PRO A 131 24.17 14.62 58.56
C PRO A 131 25.21 13.81 59.41
N ASP A 132 26.35 14.47 59.70
CA ASP A 132 27.34 14.30 60.81
C ASP A 132 28.17 13.01 60.95
N GLU A 133 29.49 13.07 60.70
CA GLU A 133 30.58 13.42 61.66
C GLU A 133 31.91 13.66 60.92
#